data_AF-A0A949HNI7-F1
#
_entry.id   AF-A0A949HNI7-F1
#
_cell.length_a   1.000
_cell.length_b   1.000
_cell.length_c   1.000
_cell.angle_alpha   90.00
_cell.angle_beta   90.00
_cell.angle_gamma   90.00
#
_symmetry.space_group_name_H-M   'P 1'
#
loop_
_entity.id
_entity.type
_entity.pdbx_description
1 polymer ?
#
loop_
_entity_poly.entity_id
_entity_poly.type
_entity_poly.pdbx_seq_one_letter_code
_entity_poly.pdbx_strand_id
1 'polypeptide(L)'
;KAKGQSIDPQRLLRLQHIVVSHHGTLEHGSPKVPMTLEALVFHYLDEMDAKLNTATELIAQDRSPDGWTPFHPSLSRKLFKASLASK
;
A
#
# COMPACT_ATOMS: atom_id res chain seq x y z
N LYS A 1 20.72 -9.77 -25.61
CA LYS A 1 19.54 -10.51 -25.10
C LYS A 1 19.93 -11.12 -23.76
N ALA A 2 19.20 -10.83 -22.68
CA ALA A 2 19.48 -11.45 -21.38
C ALA A 2 19.30 -12.98 -21.50
N LYS A 3 20.31 -13.76 -21.12
CA LYS A 3 20.19 -15.22 -21.00
C LYS A 3 19.32 -15.49 -19.78
N GLY A 4 18.12 -16.00 -19.98
CA GLY A 4 17.21 -16.35 -18.89
C GLY A 4 17.83 -17.41 -17.99
N GLN A 5 17.86 -17.14 -16.69
CA GLN A 5 18.29 -18.10 -15.67
C GLN A 5 17.08 -18.90 -15.19
N SER A 6 17.25 -20.20 -14.97
CA SER A 6 16.19 -21.04 -14.41
C SER A 6 15.92 -20.62 -12.96
N ILE A 7 14.66 -20.28 -12.65
CA ILE A 7 14.22 -19.97 -11.29
C ILE A 7 13.86 -21.28 -10.60
N ASP A 8 14.29 -21.43 -9.34
CA ASP A 8 13.87 -22.53 -8.46
C ASP A 8 12.32 -22.58 -8.37
N PRO A 9 11.67 -23.73 -8.65
CA PRO A 9 10.21 -23.85 -8.59
C PRO A 9 9.58 -23.41 -7.26
N GLN A 10 10.27 -23.63 -6.13
CA GLN A 10 9.77 -23.22 -4.82
C GLN A 10 9.80 -21.69 -4.64
N ARG A 11 10.83 -21.01 -5.18
CA ARG A 11 10.84 -19.54 -5.25
C ARG A 11 9.75 -19.00 -6.15
N LEU A 12 9.54 -19.60 -7.33
CA LEU A 12 8.47 -19.19 -8.23
C LEU A 12 7.10 -19.30 -7.55
N LEU A 13 6.85 -20.41 -6.86
CA LEU A 13 5.58 -20.63 -6.14
C LEU A 13 5.37 -19.58 -5.04
N ARG A 14 6.39 -19.28 -4.22
CA ARG A 14 6.31 -18.22 -3.20
C ARG A 14 6.01 -16.85 -3.81
N LEU A 15 6.66 -16.50 -4.92
CA LEU A 15 6.40 -15.26 -5.64
C LEU A 15 4.96 -15.21 -6.16
N GLN A 16 4.44 -16.31 -6.70
CA GLN A 16 3.05 -16.40 -7.11
C GLN A 16 2.11 -16.17 -5.93
N HIS A 17 2.39 -16.78 -4.76
CA HIS A 17 1.61 -16.53 -3.54
C HIS A 17 1.59 -15.06 -3.15
N ILE A 18 2.73 -14.37 -3.19
CA ILE A 18 2.81 -12.93 -2.92
C ILE A 18 1.90 -12.16 -3.89
N VAL A 19 2.09 -12.35 -5.20
CA VAL A 19 1.35 -11.61 -6.24
C VAL A 19 -0.16 -11.85 -6.15
N VAL A 20 -0.60 -13.10 -5.96
CA VAL A 20 -2.05 -13.40 -5.96
C VAL A 20 -2.74 -13.08 -4.63
N SER A 21 -2.00 -12.73 -3.57
CA SER A 21 -2.59 -12.48 -2.25
C SER A 21 -2.32 -11.10 -1.66
N HIS A 22 -1.53 -10.24 -2.33
CA HIS A 22 -1.08 -8.96 -1.78
C HIS A 22 -2.20 -7.97 -1.44
N HIS A 23 -3.42 -8.12 -1.96
CA HIS A 23 -4.57 -7.30 -1.55
C HIS A 23 -5.17 -7.70 -0.19
N GLY A 24 -4.66 -8.76 0.44
CA GLY A 24 -4.92 -9.11 1.84
C GLY A 24 -6.21 -9.89 2.08
N THR A 25 -7.35 -9.35 1.67
CA THR A 25 -8.67 -9.94 1.92
C THR A 25 -9.42 -10.18 0.63
N LEU A 26 -10.37 -11.12 0.67
CA LEU A 26 -11.25 -11.39 -0.48
C LEU A 26 -12.11 -10.15 -0.81
N GLU A 27 -12.49 -9.38 0.20
CA GLU A 27 -13.29 -8.15 0.06
C GLU A 27 -12.52 -7.03 -0.67
N HIS A 28 -11.20 -6.97 -0.49
CA HIS A 28 -10.32 -6.02 -1.18
C HIS A 28 -9.84 -6.52 -2.56
N GLY A 29 -10.51 -7.54 -3.12
CA GLY A 29 -10.22 -8.06 -4.45
C GLY A 29 -9.10 -9.09 -4.51
N SER A 30 -8.62 -9.59 -3.37
CA SER A 30 -7.62 -10.66 -3.35
C SER A 30 -8.24 -12.01 -3.71
N PRO A 31 -7.74 -12.75 -4.73
CA PRO A 31 -8.18 -14.12 -4.99
C PRO A 31 -7.97 -15.09 -3.80
N LYS A 32 -6.96 -14.80 -2.96
CA LYS A 32 -6.62 -15.55 -1.74
C LYS A 32 -6.06 -14.62 -0.66
N VAL A 33 -6.19 -15.00 0.60
CA VAL A 33 -5.51 -14.31 1.70
C VAL A 33 -4.00 -14.61 1.70
N PRO A 34 -3.13 -13.72 2.22
CA PRO A 34 -1.72 -14.00 2.42
C PRO A 34 -1.51 -15.24 3.31
N MET A 35 -0.79 -16.24 2.80
CA MET A 35 -0.54 -17.51 3.50
C MET A 35 0.93 -17.78 3.80
N THR A 36 1.83 -16.86 3.43
CA THR A 36 3.26 -16.93 3.79
C THR A 36 3.67 -15.67 4.52
N LEU A 37 4.77 -15.73 5.27
CA LEU A 37 5.31 -14.56 5.99
C LEU A 37 5.64 -13.43 5.02
N GLU A 38 6.25 -13.75 3.88
CA GLU A 38 6.62 -12.79 2.86
C GLU A 38 5.39 -12.13 2.24
N ALA A 39 4.33 -12.91 1.95
CA ALA A 39 3.09 -12.37 1.39
C ALA A 39 2.35 -11.47 2.40
N LEU A 40 2.36 -11.84 3.68
CA LEU A 40 1.74 -11.04 4.74
C LEU A 40 2.45 -9.69 4.91
N VAL A 41 3.78 -9.70 4.98
CA VAL A 41 4.57 -8.46 5.04
C VAL A 41 4.35 -7.62 3.79
N PHE A 42 4.39 -8.24 2.61
CA PHE A 42 4.20 -7.54 1.35
C PHE A 42 2.83 -6.85 1.27
N HIS A 43 1.75 -7.54 1.69
CA HIS A 43 0.41 -6.96 1.77
C HIS A 43 0.39 -5.70 2.64
N TYR A 44 0.96 -5.74 3.84
CA TYR A 44 0.97 -4.55 4.72
C TYR A 44 1.84 -3.42 4.17
N LEU A 45 2.93 -3.73 3.48
CA LEU A 45 3.75 -2.72 2.82
C LEU A 45 2.98 -2.02 1.70
N ASP A 46 2.27 -2.79 0.86
CA ASP A 46 1.44 -2.27 -0.24
C ASP A 46 0.29 -1.39 0.30
N GLU A 47 -0.43 -1.87 1.32
CA GLU A 47 -1.52 -1.12 1.96
C GLU A 47 -1.01 0.18 2.62
N MET A 48 0.16 0.11 3.28
CA MET A 48 0.79 1.27 3.90
C MET A 48 1.20 2.30 2.85
N ASP A 49 1.82 1.88 1.74
CA ASP A 49 2.24 2.76 0.65
C ASP A 49 1.03 3.51 0.06
N ALA A 50 -0.06 2.80 -0.24
CA ALA A 50 -1.29 3.39 -0.76
C ALA A 50 -1.89 4.44 0.21
N LYS A 51 -1.91 4.16 1.51
CA LYS A 51 -2.39 5.09 2.54
C LYS A 51 -1.48 6.31 2.69
N LEU A 52 -0.17 6.12 2.64
CA LEU A 52 0.81 7.21 2.71
C LEU A 52 0.74 8.11 1.49
N ASN A 53 0.61 7.54 0.28
CA ASN A 53 0.43 8.33 -0.93
C ASN A 53 -0.85 9.19 -0.85
N THR A 54 -1.97 8.55 -0.49
CA THR A 54 -3.26 9.25 -0.27
C THR A 54 -3.13 10.38 0.76
N ALA A 55 -2.48 10.11 1.89
CA ALA A 55 -2.27 11.09 2.95
C ALA A 55 -1.41 12.28 2.48
N THR A 56 -0.34 11.99 1.74
CA THR A 56 0.59 13.00 1.23
C THR A 56 -0.10 13.92 0.21
N GLU A 57 -0.84 13.34 -0.73
CA GLU A 57 -1.62 14.10 -1.72
C GLU A 57 -2.70 14.96 -1.05
N LEU A 58 -3.45 14.40 -0.10
CA LEU A 58 -4.50 15.11 0.63
C LEU A 58 -3.94 16.32 1.38
N ILE A 59 -2.80 16.16 2.07
CA ILE A 59 -2.15 17.26 2.79
C ILE A 59 -1.63 18.32 1.81
N ALA A 60 -1.05 17.92 0.68
CA ALA A 60 -0.46 18.84 -0.29
C ALA A 60 -1.51 19.69 -1.03
N GLN A 61 -2.68 19.11 -1.33
CA GLN A 61 -3.73 19.76 -2.09
C GLN A 61 -4.67 20.61 -1.23
N ASP A 62 -4.83 20.30 0.05
CA ASP A 62 -5.80 20.96 0.90
C ASP A 62 -5.39 22.39 1.32
N ARG A 63 -6.24 23.35 0.96
CA ARG A 63 -6.04 24.79 1.21
C ARG A 63 -6.84 25.32 2.41
N SER A 64 -7.43 24.44 3.22
CA SER A 64 -8.25 24.83 4.36
C SER A 64 -7.45 25.66 5.39
N PRO A 65 -8.02 26.74 5.96
CA PRO A 65 -7.27 27.65 6.84
C PRO A 65 -7.03 27.09 8.25
N ASP A 66 -7.73 26.03 8.65
CA ASP A 66 -7.78 25.48 10.01
C ASP A 66 -6.63 24.52 10.35
N GLY A 67 -5.65 24.34 9.45
CA GLY A 67 -4.49 23.47 9.68
C GLY A 67 -4.80 21.97 9.66
N TRP A 68 -6.04 21.57 9.34
CA TRP A 68 -6.45 20.18 9.18
C TRP A 68 -6.94 19.94 7.76
N THR A 69 -6.88 18.69 7.30
CA THR A 69 -7.57 18.27 6.08
C THR A 69 -9.05 18.00 6.36
N PRO A 70 -9.91 17.99 5.33
CA PRO A 70 -11.21 17.34 5.40
C PRO A 70 -11.07 15.87 5.81
N PHE A 71 -12.18 15.29 6.28
CA PHE A 71 -12.23 13.87 6.59
C PHE A 71 -12.10 13.05 5.29
N HIS A 72 -11.16 12.10 5.27
CA HIS A 72 -10.98 11.21 4.12
C HIS A 72 -11.50 9.81 4.45
N PRO A 73 -12.54 9.30 3.76
CA PRO A 73 -13.16 8.01 4.09
C PRO A 73 -12.17 6.83 4.13
N SER A 74 -11.27 6.70 3.15
CA SER A 74 -10.32 5.57 3.10
C SER A 74 -9.28 5.59 4.22
N LEU A 75 -9.00 6.77 4.79
CA LEU A 75 -8.10 6.92 5.94
C LEU A 75 -8.88 6.93 7.26
N SER A 76 -10.21 7.09 7.19
CA SER A 76 -11.14 7.19 8.31
C SER A 76 -10.70 8.22 9.36
N ARG A 77 -10.10 9.33 8.91
CA ARG A 77 -9.60 10.40 9.78
C ARG A 77 -9.42 11.71 9.02
N LYS A 78 -9.24 12.79 9.77
CA LYS A 78 -8.61 14.03 9.31
C LYS A 78 -7.11 13.94 9.57
N LEU A 79 -6.31 14.63 8.77
CA LEU A 79 -4.87 14.74 8.96
C LEU A 79 -4.49 16.15 9.37
N PHE A 80 -3.55 16.26 10.31
CA PHE A 80 -3.00 17.54 10.69
C PHE A 80 -1.94 17.97 9.67
N LYS A 81 -2.07 19.20 9.17
CA LYS A 81 -1.13 19.84 8.27
C LYS A 81 -0.07 20.57 9.11
N ALA A 82 0.71 19.83 9.89
CA ALA A 82 1.91 20.41 10.49
C ALA A 82 2.82 20.84 9.34
N SER A 83 2.95 22.14 9.07
CA SER A 83 3.87 22.79 8.13
C SER A 83 4.87 21.85 7.41
N LEU A 84 4.37 21.03 6.48
CA LEU A 84 5.18 20.45 5.40
C LEU A 84 5.35 21.50 4.27
N ALA A 85 4.65 22.64 4.40
CA ALA A 85 4.81 23.86 3.63
C ALA A 85 6.04 24.70 4.05
N SER A 86 7.12 24.04 4.45
CA SER A 86 8.45 24.67 4.55
C SER A 86 9.47 23.79 3.84
N LYS A 87 9.42 23.84 2.50
CA LYS A 87 10.56 23.87 1.61
C LYS A 87 10.11 24.37 0.24
#